data_AF-A0A395I7I7-F1
#
_entry.id   AF-A0A395I7I7-F1
#
_cell.length_a   1.000
_cell.length_b   1.000
_cell.length_c   1.000
_cell.angle_alpha   90.00
_cell.angle_beta   90.00
_cell.angle_gamma   90.00
#
_symmetry.space_group_name_H-M   'P 1'
#
loop_
_entity.id
_entity.type
_entity.pdbx_description
1 polymer ?
#
loop_
_entity_poly.entity_id
_entity_poly.type
_entity_poly.pdbx_seq_one_letter_code
_entity_poly.pdbx_strand_id
1 'polypeptide(L)'
;MTPSPFGRLGKLPIELRMTIYEILLGMRPASIKLLCCSRAIYEEITKRLYDTMDIHLWPHVQEPWIDMSCRQLRLRWGIDNHNKHRFSRLPYHKTHLYIHIYAPDRQDPGQIVLLWKRISHLMELLEGAAIRSLTIHLQEHKGCDWQEEGRAVESIDYPGSPRPDHNIVFLPFCTLSKVRSLQVIPASPRMDDAIDWGLINYGREFILHSGYANYNDGPLSGDSQYRDLARLFDDITAVILDTGFFLDTRLDLLPGLTAGRIRLARARDWLPDQGNRLILDPVNRKVLRRIRRCPESVSRHDPDLIKLMVRHWHHWNLYVDSRHGWDRFLRAYWDVPLWEQFYADGLPPFTPDNVYNYWKAVPTNPDHGWTNRGWFEDCGEFEFCLWSYLHRNWGQESVEFRWRNFERYWCTDCRHMGFQAGCDGDCEQFRLFDWLPKTSSKWFL
;
A
#
# COMPACT_ATOMS: atom_id res chain seq x y z
N MET A 1 3.47 9.94 58.59
CA MET A 1 2.95 9.30 57.35
C MET A 1 4.02 9.41 56.29
N THR A 2 4.36 8.30 55.64
CA THR A 2 5.23 8.32 54.47
C THR A 2 4.56 9.14 53.35
N PRO A 3 5.28 10.07 52.68
CA PRO A 3 4.71 10.84 51.59
C PRO A 3 4.22 9.90 50.49
N SER A 4 3.00 10.11 49.99
CA SER A 4 2.50 9.35 48.84
C SER A 4 3.45 9.56 47.65
N PRO A 5 3.81 8.50 46.90
CA PRO A 5 4.66 8.63 45.72
C PRO A 5 3.96 9.41 44.58
N PHE A 6 2.67 9.71 44.72
CA PHE A 6 1.87 10.58 43.85
C PHE A 6 1.76 12.03 44.36
N GLY A 7 2.41 12.39 45.47
CA GLY A 7 2.29 13.71 46.09
C GLY A 7 0.83 14.05 46.44
N ARG A 8 0.39 15.27 46.11
CA ARG A 8 -1.01 15.70 46.36
C ARG A 8 -2.02 14.94 45.50
N LEU A 9 -1.62 14.40 44.35
CA LEU A 9 -2.49 13.61 43.49
C LEU A 9 -2.92 12.30 44.17
N GLY A 10 -2.10 11.79 45.09
CA GLY A 10 -2.41 10.59 45.88
C GLY A 10 -3.61 10.77 46.83
N LYS A 11 -4.09 12.01 47.04
CA LYS A 11 -5.33 12.27 47.79
C LYS A 11 -6.60 11.96 46.98
N LEU A 12 -6.49 11.89 45.66
CA LEU A 12 -7.62 11.53 44.80
C LEU A 12 -7.78 10.01 44.74
N PRO A 13 -9.01 9.48 44.75
CA PRO A 13 -9.29 8.10 44.40
C PRO A 13 -8.73 7.74 43.01
N ILE A 14 -8.44 6.45 42.80
CA ILE A 14 -7.83 5.96 41.56
C ILE A 14 -8.70 6.30 40.35
N GLU A 15 -10.02 6.24 40.48
CA GLU A 15 -11.01 6.52 39.43
C GLU A 15 -10.87 7.96 38.93
N LEU A 16 -10.72 8.94 39.83
CA LEU A 16 -10.52 10.34 39.45
C LEU A 16 -9.15 10.57 38.80
N ARG A 17 -8.10 9.88 39.29
CA ARG A 17 -6.78 9.94 38.64
C ARG A 17 -6.84 9.38 37.22
N MET A 18 -7.53 8.25 37.01
CA MET A 18 -7.70 7.66 35.68
C MET A 18 -8.40 8.63 34.73
N THR A 19 -9.52 9.25 35.15
CA THR A 19 -10.21 10.26 34.34
C THR A 19 -9.29 11.42 33.97
N ILE A 20 -8.47 11.92 34.91
CA ILE A 20 -7.48 12.97 34.63
C ILE A 20 -6.47 12.50 33.57
N TYR A 21 -5.94 11.29 33.71
CA TYR A 21 -4.98 10.75 32.76
C TYR A 21 -5.60 10.54 31.37
N GLU A 22 -6.82 10.03 31.29
CA GLU A 22 -7.57 9.86 30.04
C GLU A 22 -7.75 11.19 29.32
N ILE A 23 -8.16 12.24 30.05
CA ILE A 23 -8.29 13.59 29.48
C ILE A 23 -6.93 14.07 28.95
N LEU A 24 -5.87 14.01 29.76
CA LEU A 24 -4.55 14.54 29.38
C LEU A 24 -3.89 13.77 28.22
N LEU A 25 -4.11 12.46 28.13
CA LEU A 25 -3.61 11.60 27.05
C LEU A 25 -4.48 11.69 25.78
N GLY A 26 -5.76 12.04 25.92
CA GLY A 26 -6.70 12.25 24.83
C GLY A 26 -6.61 13.63 24.16
N MET A 27 -6.03 14.64 24.84
CA MET A 27 -5.81 15.97 24.25
C MET A 27 -4.97 15.90 22.97
N ARG A 28 -5.14 16.87 22.06
CA ARG A 28 -4.30 17.03 20.86
C ARG A 28 -3.52 18.35 20.96
N PRO A 29 -2.16 18.32 21.07
CA PRO A 29 -1.32 17.12 21.18
C PRO A 29 -1.40 16.45 22.56
N ALA A 30 -1.28 15.12 22.58
CA ALA A 30 -1.34 14.33 23.82
C ALA A 30 -0.16 14.69 24.73
N SER A 31 -0.42 14.91 26.02
CA SER A 31 0.63 15.27 26.97
C SER A 31 1.38 14.04 27.47
N ILE A 32 2.18 13.42 26.59
CA ILE A 32 3.09 12.31 26.97
C ILE A 32 4.09 12.76 28.05
N LYS A 33 4.30 14.08 28.20
CA LYS A 33 5.06 14.70 29.30
C LYS A 33 4.54 14.30 30.69
N LEU A 34 3.26 13.93 30.82
CA LEU A 34 2.69 13.38 32.05
C LEU A 34 3.45 12.12 32.52
N LEU A 35 3.90 11.28 31.58
CA LEU A 35 4.69 10.09 31.88
C LEU A 35 6.07 10.44 32.46
N CYS A 36 6.54 11.68 32.30
CA CYS A 36 7.83 12.14 32.83
C CYS A 36 7.70 12.82 34.21
N CYS A 37 6.49 13.02 34.73
CA CYS A 37 6.27 13.82 35.95
C CYS A 37 6.64 13.08 37.25
N SER A 38 6.46 11.76 37.31
CA SER A 38 6.80 10.92 38.46
C SER A 38 6.87 9.46 38.03
N ARG A 39 7.78 8.68 38.63
CA ARG A 39 7.88 7.23 38.43
C ARG A 39 6.57 6.52 38.79
N ALA A 40 5.88 6.94 39.85
CA ALA A 40 4.62 6.33 40.25
C ALA A 40 3.49 6.60 39.25
N ILE A 41 3.43 7.83 38.70
CA ILE A 41 2.48 8.17 37.63
C ILE A 41 2.79 7.38 36.37
N TYR A 42 4.08 7.29 36.00
CA TYR A 42 4.53 6.47 34.88
C TYR A 42 4.08 5.01 35.02
N GLU A 43 4.36 4.38 36.16
CA GLU A 43 4.01 2.98 36.40
C GLU A 43 2.49 2.76 36.44
N GLU A 44 1.73 3.68 37.04
CA GLU A 44 0.26 3.60 37.11
C GLU A 44 -0.40 3.71 35.74
N ILE A 45 0.11 4.59 34.87
CA ILE A 45 -0.42 4.79 33.51
C ILE A 45 0.05 3.69 32.57
N THR A 46 1.37 3.44 32.48
CA THR A 46 1.94 2.57 31.44
C THR A 46 1.49 1.12 31.59
N LYS A 47 1.25 0.64 32.82
CA LYS A 47 0.69 -0.69 33.07
C LYS A 47 -0.68 -0.88 32.43
N ARG A 48 -1.48 0.18 32.27
CA ARG A 48 -2.81 0.14 31.64
C ARG A 48 -2.73 0.48 30.16
N LEU A 49 -1.99 1.53 29.82
CA LEU A 49 -1.84 2.04 28.46
C LEU A 49 -1.27 0.99 27.50
N TYR A 50 -0.36 0.15 27.97
CA TYR A 50 0.34 -0.87 27.17
C TYR A 50 -0.04 -2.30 27.57
N ASP A 51 -1.20 -2.50 28.20
CA ASP A 51 -1.72 -3.83 28.48
C ASP A 51 -2.32 -4.45 27.21
N THR A 52 -3.44 -3.87 26.76
CA THR A 52 -4.22 -4.35 25.62
C THR A 52 -4.59 -3.20 24.70
N MET A 53 -4.29 -3.35 23.41
CA MET A 53 -4.68 -2.40 22.36
C MET A 53 -5.52 -3.10 21.31
N ASP A 54 -6.68 -2.51 21.03
CA ASP A 54 -7.56 -2.90 19.94
C ASP A 54 -7.31 -1.97 18.74
N ILE A 55 -7.17 -2.54 17.55
CA ILE A 55 -6.99 -1.84 16.28
C ILE A 55 -8.12 -2.27 15.36
N HIS A 56 -8.94 -1.33 14.91
CA HIS A 56 -10.09 -1.59 14.04
C HIS A 56 -9.78 -1.12 12.62
N LEU A 57 -9.93 -2.03 11.66
CA LEU A 57 -9.71 -1.82 10.23
C LEU A 57 -11.04 -2.04 9.51
N TRP A 58 -11.71 -0.93 9.19
CA TRP A 58 -13.00 -0.94 8.53
C TRP A 58 -12.87 -0.95 7.01
N PRO A 59 -13.85 -1.50 6.28
CA PRO A 59 -13.88 -1.44 4.81
C PRO A 59 -14.45 -0.13 4.23
N HIS A 60 -14.79 0.86 5.07
CA HIS A 60 -15.48 2.10 4.65
C HIS A 60 -14.55 3.32 4.62
N VAL A 61 -14.71 4.18 3.61
CA VAL A 61 -13.86 5.38 3.39
C VAL A 61 -14.02 6.41 4.50
N GLN A 62 -15.23 6.55 5.06
CA GLN A 62 -15.56 7.56 6.07
C GLN A 62 -14.92 7.28 7.44
N GLU A 63 -14.50 6.04 7.67
CA GLU A 63 -13.87 5.63 8.93
C GLU A 63 -12.41 6.07 8.98
N PRO A 64 -11.84 6.28 10.19
CA PRO A 64 -10.42 6.54 10.34
C PRO A 64 -9.57 5.50 9.62
N TRP A 65 -8.41 5.92 9.11
CA TRP A 65 -7.53 5.02 8.33
C TRP A 65 -7.10 3.81 9.14
N ILE A 66 -6.73 4.03 10.40
CA ILE A 66 -6.54 3.01 11.43
C ILE A 66 -7.14 3.59 12.71
N ASP A 67 -8.04 2.87 13.37
CA ASP A 67 -8.62 3.27 14.63
C ASP A 67 -8.03 2.41 15.76
N MET A 68 -7.31 3.03 16.69
CA MET A 68 -6.64 2.34 17.78
C MET A 68 -7.26 2.77 19.11
N SER A 69 -7.60 1.81 19.95
CA SER A 69 -8.10 2.06 21.30
C SER A 69 -7.36 1.26 22.36
N CYS A 70 -7.22 1.86 23.55
CA CYS A 70 -6.77 1.16 24.74
C CYS A 70 -7.99 0.55 25.45
N ARG A 71 -7.91 -0.69 25.92
CA ARG A 71 -9.06 -1.31 26.61
C ARG A 71 -9.14 -0.90 28.08
N GLN A 72 -7.99 -0.69 28.72
CA GLN A 72 -7.88 -0.38 30.16
C GLN A 72 -8.01 1.12 30.45
N LEU A 73 -7.99 1.97 29.43
CA LEU A 73 -8.17 3.42 29.49
C LEU A 73 -9.11 3.80 28.36
N ARG A 74 -10.07 4.70 28.57
CA ARG A 74 -11.04 5.16 27.56
C ARG A 74 -10.40 6.07 26.50
N LEU A 75 -9.32 5.60 25.88
CA LEU A 75 -8.51 6.30 24.91
C LEU A 75 -8.75 5.68 23.53
N ARG A 76 -9.01 6.55 22.55
CA ARG A 76 -9.20 6.19 21.14
C ARG A 76 -8.47 7.19 20.26
N TRP A 77 -7.75 6.69 19.27
CA TRP A 77 -6.93 7.48 18.36
C TRP A 77 -7.18 7.05 16.92
N GLY A 78 -7.51 8.02 16.06
CA GLY A 78 -7.40 7.85 14.62
C GLY A 78 -5.95 8.07 14.19
N ILE A 79 -5.35 7.06 13.57
CA ILE A 79 -3.98 7.10 13.07
C ILE A 79 -4.01 7.41 11.57
N ASP A 80 -3.18 8.37 11.16
CA ASP A 80 -2.98 8.81 9.79
C ASP A 80 -1.49 9.04 9.50
N ASN A 81 -1.18 9.47 8.27
CA ASN A 81 0.20 9.73 7.87
C ASN A 81 0.92 10.79 8.72
N HIS A 82 0.20 11.74 9.32
CA HIS A 82 0.78 12.84 10.09
C HIS A 82 1.17 12.40 11.50
N ASN A 83 0.46 11.44 12.09
CA ASN A 83 0.68 11.01 13.46
C ASN A 83 1.28 9.58 13.59
N LYS A 84 1.43 8.82 12.50
CA LYS A 84 1.96 7.44 12.50
C LYS A 84 3.27 7.25 13.27
N HIS A 85 4.19 8.22 13.19
CA HIS A 85 5.51 8.16 13.85
C HIS A 85 5.44 8.05 15.38
N ARG A 86 4.31 8.47 15.98
CA ARG A 86 4.06 8.35 17.42
C ARG A 86 3.75 6.92 17.82
N PHE A 87 3.05 6.20 16.94
CA PHE A 87 2.57 4.85 17.19
C PHE A 87 3.61 3.80 16.79
N SER A 88 4.51 4.08 15.85
CA SER A 88 5.60 3.14 15.49
C SER A 88 6.60 2.87 16.62
N ARG A 89 6.64 3.72 17.66
CA ARG A 89 7.55 3.59 18.81
C ARG A 89 6.89 3.06 20.08
N LEU A 90 5.66 2.57 19.99
CA LEU A 90 4.99 1.99 21.15
C LEU A 90 5.70 0.71 21.64
N PRO A 91 5.67 0.41 22.94
CA PRO A 91 6.32 -0.77 23.49
C PRO A 91 5.50 -2.05 23.22
N TYR A 92 5.36 -2.44 21.95
CA TYR A 92 4.60 -3.62 21.51
C TYR A 92 5.05 -4.95 22.14
N HIS A 93 6.27 -5.00 22.67
CA HIS A 93 6.81 -6.15 23.41
C HIS A 93 6.18 -6.33 24.79
N LYS A 94 5.35 -5.37 25.23
CA LYS A 94 4.55 -5.43 26.47
C LYS A 94 3.05 -5.58 26.19
N THR A 95 2.60 -5.12 25.02
CA THR A 95 1.19 -5.01 24.63
C THR A 95 0.64 -6.27 23.99
N HIS A 96 -0.60 -6.63 24.36
CA HIS A 96 -1.45 -7.54 23.60
C HIS A 96 -2.20 -6.78 22.52
N LEU A 97 -1.89 -7.06 21.24
CA LEU A 97 -2.54 -6.44 20.09
C LEU A 97 -3.71 -7.29 19.62
N TYR A 98 -4.87 -6.66 19.50
CA TYR A 98 -6.07 -7.23 18.89
C TYR A 98 -6.38 -6.42 17.63
N ILE A 99 -6.32 -7.05 16.45
CA ILE A 99 -6.62 -6.40 15.18
C ILE A 99 -7.94 -6.94 14.68
N HIS A 100 -8.95 -6.08 14.61
CA HIS A 100 -10.28 -6.40 14.10
C HIS A 100 -10.37 -5.95 12.64
N ILE A 101 -10.50 -6.91 11.74
CA ILE A 101 -10.65 -6.68 10.31
C ILE A 101 -12.10 -7.02 9.95
N TYR A 102 -12.84 -6.04 9.46
CA TYR A 102 -14.25 -6.20 9.14
C TYR A 102 -14.45 -6.60 7.68
N ALA A 103 -15.32 -7.59 7.42
CA ALA A 103 -15.58 -8.14 6.10
C ALA A 103 -16.00 -7.05 5.11
N PRO A 104 -15.42 -7.03 3.88
CA PRO A 104 -15.88 -6.13 2.83
C PRO A 104 -17.23 -6.57 2.26
N ASP A 105 -17.96 -5.63 1.67
CA ASP A 105 -19.13 -5.91 0.84
C ASP A 105 -18.69 -6.32 -0.57
N ARG A 106 -19.11 -7.51 -1.00
CA ARG A 106 -18.83 -8.05 -2.35
C ARG A 106 -19.38 -7.14 -3.46
N GLN A 107 -20.46 -6.40 -3.21
CA GLN A 107 -21.06 -5.47 -4.17
C GLN A 107 -20.26 -4.17 -4.31
N ASP A 108 -19.33 -3.89 -3.38
CA ASP A 108 -18.41 -2.76 -3.43
C ASP A 108 -16.95 -3.27 -3.35
N PRO A 109 -16.43 -3.84 -4.45
CA PRO A 109 -15.10 -4.45 -4.49
C PRO A 109 -13.96 -3.45 -4.21
N GLY A 110 -14.22 -2.13 -4.21
CA GLY A 110 -13.26 -1.15 -3.72
C GLY A 110 -12.89 -1.36 -2.24
N GLN A 111 -13.76 -1.98 -1.45
CA GLN A 111 -13.56 -2.20 -0.02
C GLN A 111 -12.39 -3.14 0.29
N ILE A 112 -12.20 -4.22 -0.49
CA ILE A 112 -11.03 -5.10 -0.30
C ILE A 112 -9.71 -4.38 -0.64
N VAL A 113 -9.73 -3.50 -1.65
CA VAL A 113 -8.57 -2.64 -1.98
C VAL A 113 -8.29 -1.65 -0.84
N LEU A 114 -9.32 -1.08 -0.23
CA LEU A 114 -9.17 -0.19 0.93
C LEU A 114 -8.55 -0.92 2.12
N LEU A 115 -9.07 -2.10 2.46
CA LEU A 115 -8.56 -2.94 3.54
C LEU A 115 -7.09 -3.29 3.31
N TRP A 116 -6.72 -3.73 2.10
CA TRP A 116 -5.33 -3.98 1.74
C TRP A 116 -4.44 -2.77 2.00
N LYS A 117 -4.86 -1.56 1.60
CA LYS A 117 -4.09 -0.33 1.82
C LYS A 117 -3.97 0.02 3.31
N ARG A 118 -5.03 -0.15 4.10
CA ARG A 118 -5.04 0.10 5.56
C ARG A 118 -4.13 -0.88 6.30
N ILE A 119 -4.21 -2.16 5.96
CA ILE A 119 -3.35 -3.20 6.55
C ILE A 119 -1.89 -2.99 6.15
N SER A 120 -1.62 -2.71 4.88
CA SER A 120 -0.26 -2.36 4.43
C SER A 120 0.31 -1.19 5.23
N HIS A 121 -0.50 -0.16 5.48
CA HIS A 121 -0.09 0.98 6.30
C HIS A 121 0.15 0.61 7.77
N LEU A 122 -0.65 -0.31 8.33
CA LEU A 122 -0.42 -0.84 9.67
C LEU A 122 0.87 -1.67 9.72
N MET A 123 1.20 -2.44 8.68
CA MET A 123 2.44 -3.21 8.62
C MET A 123 3.66 -2.29 8.56
N GLU A 124 3.60 -1.19 7.80
CA GLU A 124 4.63 -0.14 7.81
C GLU A 124 4.80 0.47 9.22
N LEU A 125 3.73 0.58 10.00
CA LEU A 125 3.76 1.10 11.38
C LEU A 125 4.37 0.10 12.37
N LEU A 126 4.13 -1.19 12.17
CA LEU A 126 4.63 -2.28 13.01
C LEU A 126 6.00 -2.83 12.55
N GLU A 127 6.57 -2.27 11.49
CA GLU A 127 7.83 -2.72 10.92
C GLU A 127 8.96 -2.72 11.98
N GLY A 128 9.59 -3.89 12.14
CA GLY A 128 10.69 -4.08 13.10
C GLY A 128 10.28 -4.13 14.58
N ALA A 129 8.99 -3.97 14.91
CA ALA A 129 8.50 -4.06 16.28
C ALA A 129 8.58 -5.50 16.81
N ALA A 130 9.05 -5.67 18.04
CA ALA A 130 8.88 -6.93 18.75
C ALA A 130 7.49 -6.96 19.38
N ILE A 131 6.67 -7.95 19.04
CA ILE A 131 5.25 -8.02 19.43
C ILE A 131 5.06 -9.16 20.44
N ARG A 132 4.50 -8.85 21.61
CA ARG A 132 4.26 -9.85 22.66
C ARG A 132 3.18 -10.85 22.27
N SER A 133 2.08 -10.37 21.74
CA SER A 133 0.92 -11.19 21.37
C SER A 133 0.13 -10.43 20.33
N LEU A 134 -0.27 -11.12 19.26
CA LEU A 134 -1.08 -10.59 18.19
C LEU A 134 -2.28 -11.52 17.97
N THR A 135 -3.48 -10.98 18.05
CA THR A 135 -4.72 -11.69 17.72
C THR A 135 -5.41 -10.94 16.60
N ILE A 136 -5.62 -11.61 15.47
CA ILE A 136 -6.34 -11.07 14.31
C ILE A 136 -7.75 -11.64 14.35
N HIS A 137 -8.75 -10.77 14.50
CA HIS A 137 -10.15 -11.12 14.39
C HIS A 137 -10.65 -10.77 13.00
N LEU A 138 -11.12 -11.77 12.27
CA LEU A 138 -11.94 -11.57 11.09
C LEU A 138 -13.37 -11.38 11.61
N GLN A 139 -14.01 -10.27 11.27
CA GLN A 139 -15.31 -9.87 11.82
C GLN A 139 -16.35 -9.76 10.71
N GLU A 140 -17.58 -10.21 11.00
CA GLU A 140 -18.76 -9.86 10.20
C GLU A 140 -19.05 -8.36 10.34
N HIS A 141 -19.62 -7.75 9.30
CA HIS A 141 -19.96 -6.32 9.33
C HIS A 141 -21.17 -6.00 8.47
N LYS A 142 -22.22 -5.43 9.08
CA LYS A 142 -23.44 -4.99 8.38
C LYS A 142 -24.05 -6.08 7.46
N GLY A 143 -24.00 -7.34 7.89
CA GLY A 143 -24.51 -8.47 7.11
C GLY A 143 -23.54 -9.01 6.04
N CYS A 144 -22.35 -8.42 5.90
CA CYS A 144 -21.26 -8.96 5.10
C CYS A 144 -20.42 -9.93 5.96
N ASP A 145 -19.96 -11.01 5.34
CA ASP A 145 -19.14 -12.05 5.95
C ASP A 145 -18.00 -12.43 4.99
N TRP A 146 -16.97 -13.09 5.50
CA TRP A 146 -15.83 -13.60 4.76
C TRP A 146 -16.15 -14.89 3.97
N GLN A 147 -17.34 -15.46 4.18
CA GLN A 147 -17.91 -16.54 3.39
C GLN A 147 -19.34 -16.21 2.94
N GLU A 148 -19.73 -16.76 1.80
CA GLU A 148 -21.07 -16.72 1.25
C GLU A 148 -21.46 -18.14 0.83
N GLU A 149 -22.61 -18.62 1.29
CA GLU A 149 -23.13 -19.96 0.95
C GLU A 149 -22.12 -21.12 1.18
N GLY A 150 -21.29 -21.01 2.22
CA GLY A 150 -20.30 -22.05 2.56
C GLY A 150 -19.06 -22.02 1.67
N ARG A 151 -18.81 -20.93 0.95
CA ARG A 151 -17.60 -20.69 0.18
C ARG A 151 -16.96 -19.38 0.60
N ALA A 152 -15.64 -19.34 0.60
CA ALA A 152 -14.93 -18.09 0.87
C ALA A 152 -15.28 -17.01 -0.17
N VAL A 153 -15.47 -15.77 0.30
CA VAL A 153 -15.75 -14.63 -0.58
C VAL A 153 -14.49 -14.20 -1.32
N GLU A 154 -14.66 -13.92 -2.61
CA GLU A 154 -13.69 -13.25 -3.48
C GLU A 154 -14.40 -12.04 -4.10
N SER A 155 -14.03 -10.83 -3.66
CA SER A 155 -14.63 -9.58 -4.14
C SER A 155 -14.11 -9.20 -5.53
N ILE A 156 -12.90 -9.62 -5.88
CA ILE A 156 -12.29 -9.34 -7.18
C ILE A 156 -11.62 -10.62 -7.67
N ASP A 157 -12.12 -11.15 -8.78
CA ASP A 157 -11.57 -12.37 -9.39
C ASP A 157 -10.06 -12.22 -9.68
N TYR A 158 -9.27 -13.10 -9.08
CA TYR A 158 -7.84 -13.17 -9.32
C TYR A 158 -7.53 -14.05 -10.54
N PRO A 159 -6.63 -13.64 -11.45
CA PRO A 159 -6.34 -14.42 -12.64
C PRO A 159 -5.62 -15.73 -12.30
N GLY A 160 -6.17 -16.86 -12.79
CA GLY A 160 -5.62 -18.19 -12.57
C GLY A 160 -6.35 -18.92 -11.44
N SER A 161 -5.81 -18.86 -10.23
CA SER A 161 -6.39 -19.51 -9.05
C SER A 161 -7.17 -18.51 -8.18
N PRO A 162 -8.35 -18.88 -7.65
CA PRO A 162 -9.11 -18.04 -6.72
C PRO A 162 -8.24 -17.53 -5.57
N ARG A 163 -8.40 -16.24 -5.23
CA ARG A 163 -7.70 -15.64 -4.08
C ARG A 163 -8.72 -15.02 -3.13
N PRO A 164 -9.22 -15.79 -2.15
CA PRO A 164 -10.21 -15.30 -1.20
C PRO A 164 -9.77 -14.04 -0.45
N ASP A 165 -10.74 -13.19 -0.11
CA ASP A 165 -10.49 -11.89 0.52
C ASP A 165 -9.78 -12.02 1.87
N HIS A 166 -10.08 -13.07 2.65
CA HIS A 166 -9.41 -13.33 3.93
C HIS A 166 -7.90 -13.59 3.76
N ASN A 167 -7.50 -14.22 2.65
CA ASN A 167 -6.09 -14.42 2.32
C ASN A 167 -5.44 -13.10 1.90
N ILE A 168 -6.14 -12.28 1.11
CA ILE A 168 -5.66 -10.94 0.72
C ILE A 168 -5.36 -10.08 1.96
N VAL A 169 -6.27 -10.02 2.93
CA VAL A 169 -6.05 -9.21 4.15
C VAL A 169 -5.00 -9.81 5.09
N PHE A 170 -4.80 -11.13 5.06
CA PHE A 170 -3.80 -11.79 5.92
C PHE A 170 -2.37 -11.66 5.36
N LEU A 171 -2.18 -11.70 4.05
CA LEU A 171 -0.86 -11.72 3.41
C LEU A 171 0.14 -10.66 3.93
N PRO A 172 -0.23 -9.37 4.11
CA PRO A 172 0.72 -8.37 4.61
C PRO A 172 1.29 -8.68 6.00
N PHE A 173 0.56 -9.41 6.85
CA PHE A 173 1.06 -9.80 8.17
C PHE A 173 2.29 -10.71 8.10
N CYS A 174 2.50 -11.37 6.96
CA CYS A 174 3.66 -12.24 6.75
C CYS A 174 4.99 -11.46 6.69
N THR A 175 4.97 -10.12 6.61
CA THR A 175 6.20 -9.31 6.76
C THR A 175 6.60 -9.09 8.22
N LEU A 176 5.75 -9.45 9.18
CA LEU A 176 6.08 -9.31 10.59
C LEU A 176 7.17 -10.31 10.98
N SER A 177 8.05 -9.86 11.87
CA SER A 177 9.07 -10.69 12.52
C SER A 177 9.02 -10.43 14.03
N LYS A 178 9.60 -11.33 14.83
CA LYS A 178 9.67 -11.18 16.30
C LYS A 178 8.30 -11.10 16.99
N VAL A 179 7.32 -11.87 16.49
CA VAL A 179 6.02 -12.06 17.13
C VAL A 179 6.09 -13.28 18.04
N ARG A 180 5.81 -13.13 19.33
CA ARG A 180 5.91 -14.25 20.30
C ARG A 180 4.68 -15.17 20.32
N SER A 181 3.52 -14.64 19.97
CA SER A 181 2.26 -15.38 19.94
C SER A 181 1.34 -14.76 18.89
N LEU A 182 0.71 -15.61 18.08
CA LEU A 182 -0.17 -15.21 16.99
C LEU A 182 -1.39 -16.12 16.91
N GLN A 183 -2.57 -15.52 16.95
CA GLN A 183 -3.84 -16.18 16.74
C GLN A 183 -4.63 -15.47 15.66
N VAL A 184 -5.37 -16.24 14.87
CA VAL A 184 -6.36 -15.73 13.91
C VAL A 184 -7.69 -16.35 14.30
N ILE A 185 -8.72 -15.53 14.49
CA ILE A 185 -10.02 -15.93 14.99
C ILE A 185 -11.05 -15.62 13.91
N PRO A 186 -11.83 -16.61 13.44
CA PRO A 186 -12.89 -16.39 12.47
C PRO A 186 -14.04 -15.56 13.06
N ALA A 187 -14.84 -14.98 12.17
CA ALA A 187 -16.02 -14.23 12.56
C ALA A 187 -17.10 -15.13 13.17
N SER A 188 -17.21 -16.36 12.67
CA SER A 188 -18.22 -17.32 13.08
C SER A 188 -17.74 -18.76 12.89
N PRO A 189 -18.33 -19.76 13.58
CA PRO A 189 -18.06 -21.17 13.30
C PRO A 189 -18.34 -21.55 11.85
N ARG A 190 -19.35 -20.92 11.23
CA ARG A 190 -19.69 -21.14 9.82
C ARG A 190 -18.55 -20.72 8.89
N MET A 191 -17.89 -19.60 9.19
CA MET A 191 -16.68 -19.20 8.47
C MET A 191 -15.55 -20.21 8.69
N ASP A 192 -15.36 -20.66 9.94
CA ASP A 192 -14.33 -21.62 10.31
C ASP A 192 -14.43 -22.92 9.49
N ASP A 193 -15.66 -23.41 9.28
CA ASP A 193 -15.95 -24.62 8.50
C ASP A 193 -15.84 -24.39 6.97
N ALA A 194 -16.04 -23.16 6.50
CA ALA A 194 -16.20 -22.86 5.06
C ALA A 194 -14.90 -22.48 4.35
N ILE A 195 -13.89 -21.99 5.07
CA ILE A 195 -12.67 -21.46 4.44
C ILE A 195 -11.49 -22.43 4.56
N ASP A 196 -10.61 -22.39 3.57
CA ASP A 196 -9.32 -23.09 3.63
C ASP A 196 -8.33 -22.27 4.48
N TRP A 197 -8.04 -22.77 5.68
CA TRP A 197 -7.08 -22.16 6.59
C TRP A 197 -5.62 -22.42 6.25
N GLY A 198 -5.30 -23.18 5.20
CA GLY A 198 -3.94 -23.61 4.88
C GLY A 198 -2.94 -22.45 4.80
N LEU A 199 -3.26 -21.40 4.03
CA LEU A 199 -2.38 -20.23 3.89
C LEU A 199 -2.20 -19.49 5.21
N ILE A 200 -3.28 -19.31 5.98
CA ILE A 200 -3.24 -18.62 7.27
C ILE A 200 -2.43 -19.43 8.28
N ASN A 201 -2.66 -20.74 8.39
CA ASN A 201 -1.95 -21.61 9.31
C ASN A 201 -0.45 -21.66 8.99
N TYR A 202 -0.08 -21.80 7.71
CA TYR A 202 1.32 -21.75 7.31
C TYR A 202 1.94 -20.38 7.62
N GLY A 203 1.26 -19.30 7.24
CA GLY A 203 1.75 -17.95 7.48
C GLY A 203 1.88 -17.60 8.96
N ARG A 204 1.01 -18.13 9.83
CA ARG A 204 1.15 -17.99 11.28
C ARG A 204 2.46 -18.60 11.79
N GLU A 205 2.75 -19.84 11.38
CA GLU A 205 3.99 -20.52 11.74
C GLU A 205 5.21 -19.79 11.18
N PHE A 206 5.13 -19.33 9.94
CA PHE A 206 6.16 -18.51 9.31
C PHE A 206 6.46 -17.23 10.10
N ILE A 207 5.43 -16.50 10.55
CA ILE A 207 5.58 -15.28 11.35
C ILE A 207 6.20 -15.58 12.73
N LEU A 208 5.72 -16.63 13.42
CA LEU A 208 6.20 -17.02 14.75
C LEU A 208 7.68 -17.41 14.75
N HIS A 209 8.15 -18.03 13.67
CA HIS A 209 9.55 -18.42 13.50
C HIS A 209 10.40 -17.31 12.83
N SER A 210 9.82 -16.12 12.63
CA SER A 210 10.48 -14.99 11.97
C SER A 210 11.01 -15.33 10.57
N GLY A 211 10.27 -16.15 9.82
CA GLY A 211 10.67 -16.64 8.50
C GLY A 211 10.96 -15.52 7.50
N TYR A 212 10.27 -14.38 7.62
CA TYR A 212 10.53 -13.20 6.79
C TYR A 212 11.94 -12.60 6.98
N ALA A 213 12.46 -12.63 8.21
CA ALA A 213 13.77 -12.07 8.53
C ALA A 213 14.90 -13.09 8.40
N ASN A 214 14.57 -14.38 8.52
CA ASN A 214 15.51 -15.49 8.51
C ASN A 214 15.36 -16.27 7.21
N TYR A 215 14.72 -17.45 7.28
CA TYR A 215 14.45 -18.34 6.17
C TYR A 215 13.12 -19.08 6.40
N ASN A 216 12.56 -19.63 5.33
CA ASN A 216 11.35 -20.43 5.36
C ASN A 216 11.66 -21.90 5.76
N ASP A 217 12.03 -22.13 7.01
CA ASP A 217 12.44 -23.43 7.55
C ASP A 217 11.67 -23.86 8.82
N GLY A 218 10.49 -23.25 9.03
CA GLY A 218 9.63 -23.55 10.17
C GLY A 218 9.08 -24.98 10.16
N PRO A 219 8.43 -25.42 11.26
CA PRO A 219 7.98 -26.82 11.42
C PRO A 219 7.09 -27.36 10.30
N LEU A 220 6.27 -26.50 9.68
CA LEU A 220 5.37 -26.89 8.59
C LEU A 220 6.04 -26.96 7.21
N SER A 221 7.26 -26.43 7.05
CA SER A 221 7.96 -26.41 5.76
C SER A 221 8.25 -27.81 5.19
N GLY A 222 8.46 -28.79 6.07
CA GLY A 222 8.71 -30.19 5.70
C GLY A 222 7.44 -31.03 5.52
N ASP A 223 6.27 -30.50 5.85
CA ASP A 223 5.02 -31.24 5.76
C ASP A 223 4.49 -31.28 4.32
N SER A 224 4.23 -32.49 3.83
CA SER A 224 3.71 -32.73 2.48
C SER A 224 2.43 -31.96 2.16
N GLN A 225 1.56 -31.71 3.15
CA GLN A 225 0.30 -31.00 2.94
C GLN A 225 0.51 -29.50 2.65
N TYR A 226 1.63 -28.93 3.10
CA TYR A 226 1.97 -27.52 2.94
C TYR A 226 3.00 -27.29 1.84
N ARG A 227 3.39 -28.31 1.06
CA ARG A 227 4.50 -28.22 0.08
C ARG A 227 4.37 -27.04 -0.89
N ASP A 228 3.19 -26.82 -1.44
CA ASP A 228 2.98 -25.74 -2.41
C ASP A 228 2.94 -24.36 -1.72
N LEU A 229 2.44 -24.30 -0.48
CA LEU A 229 2.49 -23.10 0.35
C LEU A 229 3.92 -22.79 0.80
N ALA A 230 4.73 -23.80 1.13
CA ALA A 230 6.14 -23.59 1.47
C ALA A 230 6.87 -22.88 0.31
N ARG A 231 6.70 -23.35 -0.92
CA ARG A 231 7.28 -22.69 -2.11
C ARG A 231 6.80 -21.25 -2.30
N LEU A 232 5.52 -20.98 -2.02
CA LEU A 232 4.96 -19.63 -2.05
C LEU A 232 5.67 -18.70 -1.05
N PHE A 233 5.98 -19.21 0.14
CA PHE A 233 6.60 -18.46 1.23
C PHE A 233 8.13 -18.30 1.10
N ASP A 234 8.79 -19.08 0.23
CA ASP A 234 10.21 -18.89 -0.10
C ASP A 234 10.49 -17.49 -0.68
N ASP A 235 9.51 -16.92 -1.40
CA ASP A 235 9.51 -15.51 -1.83
C ASP A 235 8.16 -14.85 -1.54
N ILE A 236 7.79 -14.80 -0.25
CA ILE A 236 6.56 -14.14 0.19
C ILE A 236 6.52 -12.66 -0.21
N THR A 237 7.68 -12.01 -0.39
CA THR A 237 7.76 -10.62 -0.84
C THR A 237 7.22 -10.47 -2.25
N ALA A 238 7.61 -11.35 -3.19
CA ALA A 238 7.06 -11.36 -4.53
C ALA A 238 5.54 -11.55 -4.53
N VAL A 239 5.01 -12.43 -3.67
CA VAL A 239 3.57 -12.70 -3.56
C VAL A 239 2.78 -11.49 -3.05
N ILE A 240 3.31 -10.80 -2.04
CA ILE A 240 2.72 -9.57 -1.51
C ILE A 240 2.77 -8.45 -2.57
N LEU A 241 3.90 -8.32 -3.26
CA LEU A 241 4.07 -7.32 -4.33
C LEU A 241 3.13 -7.59 -5.50
N ASP A 242 2.99 -8.86 -5.92
CA ASP A 242 2.06 -9.29 -6.95
C ASP A 242 0.61 -8.98 -6.57
N THR A 243 0.19 -9.34 -5.35
CA THR A 243 -1.15 -9.04 -4.83
C THR A 243 -1.40 -7.53 -4.82
N GLY A 244 -0.42 -6.76 -4.35
CA GLY A 244 -0.50 -5.30 -4.35
C GLY A 244 -0.61 -4.72 -5.76
N PHE A 245 0.12 -5.28 -6.73
CA PHE A 245 0.07 -4.86 -8.13
C PHE A 245 -1.26 -5.22 -8.79
N PHE A 246 -1.78 -6.43 -8.55
CA PHE A 246 -3.12 -6.85 -8.95
C PHE A 246 -4.20 -5.89 -8.45
N LEU A 247 -4.25 -5.62 -7.14
CA LEU A 247 -5.26 -4.72 -6.58
C LEU A 247 -5.08 -3.27 -7.10
N ASP A 248 -3.84 -2.83 -7.28
CA ASP A 248 -3.53 -1.49 -7.78
C ASP A 248 -4.05 -1.26 -9.19
N THR A 249 -3.85 -2.25 -10.08
CA THR A 249 -4.26 -2.23 -11.49
C THR A 249 -5.74 -2.51 -11.68
N ARG A 250 -6.34 -3.41 -10.89
CA ARG A 250 -7.79 -3.66 -10.92
C ARG A 250 -8.58 -2.45 -10.44
N LEU A 251 -8.09 -1.71 -9.45
CA LEU A 251 -8.78 -0.52 -8.91
C LEU A 251 -9.22 0.45 -10.01
N ASP A 252 -8.43 0.61 -11.07
CA ASP A 252 -8.73 1.57 -12.13
C ASP A 252 -10.05 1.21 -12.85
N LEU A 253 -10.46 -0.06 -12.85
CA LEU A 253 -11.67 -0.55 -13.52
C LEU A 253 -12.84 -0.82 -12.56
N LEU A 254 -12.61 -0.83 -11.23
CA LEU A 254 -13.65 -1.22 -10.28
C LEU A 254 -14.80 -0.20 -10.22
N PRO A 255 -16.07 -0.64 -10.27
CA PRO A 255 -17.19 0.25 -9.98
C PRO A 255 -17.27 0.56 -8.48
N GLY A 256 -18.20 1.45 -8.10
CA GLY A 256 -18.54 1.70 -6.71
C GLY A 256 -17.89 2.94 -6.10
N LEU A 257 -18.53 3.46 -5.05
CA LEU A 257 -18.16 4.67 -4.34
C LEU A 257 -16.76 4.53 -3.71
N THR A 258 -16.47 3.39 -3.08
CA THR A 258 -15.17 3.18 -2.42
C THR A 258 -14.04 3.20 -3.43
N ALA A 259 -14.17 2.46 -4.54
CA ALA A 259 -13.17 2.47 -5.60
C ALA A 259 -12.95 3.89 -6.18
N GLY A 260 -14.04 4.62 -6.44
CA GLY A 260 -13.98 5.99 -6.93
C GLY A 260 -13.25 6.94 -5.98
N ARG A 261 -13.52 6.85 -4.67
CA ARG A 261 -12.84 7.66 -3.66
C ARG A 261 -11.36 7.30 -3.53
N ILE A 262 -10.99 6.03 -3.65
CA ILE A 262 -9.57 5.62 -3.64
C ILE A 262 -8.84 6.15 -4.90
N ARG A 263 -9.49 6.09 -6.08
CA ARG A 263 -8.94 6.69 -7.31
C ARG A 263 -8.74 8.20 -7.16
N LEU A 264 -9.71 8.92 -6.60
CA LEU A 264 -9.59 10.36 -6.32
C LEU A 264 -8.41 10.67 -5.39
N ALA A 265 -8.27 9.93 -4.29
CA ALA A 265 -7.15 10.09 -3.37
C ALA A 265 -5.80 9.78 -4.05
N ARG A 266 -5.76 8.79 -4.96
CA ARG A 266 -4.57 8.48 -5.76
C ARG A 266 -4.21 9.61 -6.73
N ALA A 267 -5.20 10.20 -7.41
CA ALA A 267 -4.99 11.32 -8.33
C ALA A 267 -4.43 12.55 -7.62
N ARG A 268 -4.89 12.83 -6.39
CA ARG A 268 -4.29 13.85 -5.52
C ARG A 268 -2.81 13.61 -5.28
N ASP A 269 -2.45 12.40 -4.85
CA ASP A 269 -1.08 12.06 -4.46
C ASP A 269 -0.13 11.98 -5.68
N TRP A 270 -0.67 11.95 -6.91
CA TRP A 270 0.10 11.85 -8.15
C TRP A 270 0.64 13.19 -8.65
N LEU A 271 0.02 14.32 -8.29
CA LEU A 271 0.41 15.61 -8.85
C LEU A 271 1.70 16.13 -8.22
N PRO A 272 2.71 16.49 -9.04
CA PRO A 272 3.96 17.00 -8.52
C PRO A 272 3.72 18.31 -7.77
N ASP A 273 4.34 18.42 -6.60
CA ASP A 273 4.46 19.67 -5.86
C ASP A 273 4.94 20.75 -6.84
N GLN A 274 4.27 21.90 -6.85
CA GLN A 274 4.14 22.88 -7.96
C GLN A 274 5.43 23.49 -8.58
N GLY A 275 6.62 22.93 -8.37
CA GLY A 275 7.90 23.54 -8.75
C GLY A 275 8.77 22.78 -9.76
N ASN A 276 8.60 21.48 -10.01
CA ASN A 276 9.61 20.76 -10.82
C ASN A 276 9.06 19.56 -11.62
N ARG A 277 8.65 19.80 -12.87
CA ARG A 277 8.20 18.77 -13.85
C ARG A 277 9.30 17.77 -14.24
N LEU A 278 10.56 18.10 -13.94
CA LEU A 278 11.75 17.38 -14.39
C LEU A 278 12.29 16.38 -13.38
N ILE A 279 11.71 16.28 -12.18
CA ILE A 279 12.17 15.34 -11.14
C ILE A 279 11.09 14.29 -10.90
N LEU A 280 11.43 13.03 -11.17
CA LEU A 280 10.69 11.83 -10.74
C LEU A 280 10.30 11.95 -9.26
N ASP A 281 9.01 12.17 -8.99
CA ASP A 281 8.47 12.21 -7.64
C ASP A 281 8.64 10.84 -6.92
N PRO A 282 8.73 10.82 -5.57
CA PRO A 282 8.80 9.59 -4.78
C PRO A 282 7.73 8.52 -5.13
N VAL A 283 6.49 8.91 -5.43
CA VAL A 283 5.40 7.97 -5.79
C VAL A 283 5.70 7.29 -7.12
N ASN A 284 6.03 8.06 -8.14
CA ASN A 284 6.41 7.58 -9.46
C ASN A 284 7.66 6.68 -9.41
N ARG A 285 8.68 7.02 -8.59
CA ARG A 285 9.83 6.12 -8.35
C ARG A 285 9.42 4.79 -7.73
N LYS A 286 8.46 4.78 -6.80
CA LYS A 286 7.96 3.54 -6.18
C LYS A 286 7.26 2.65 -7.21
N VAL A 287 6.50 3.23 -8.13
CA VAL A 287 5.86 2.50 -9.25
C VAL A 287 6.92 1.86 -10.16
N LEU A 288 7.90 2.63 -10.62
CA LEU A 288 8.97 2.10 -11.49
C LEU A 288 9.76 0.97 -10.79
N ARG A 289 10.05 1.12 -9.49
CA ARG A 289 10.71 0.06 -8.70
C ARG A 289 9.89 -1.22 -8.60
N ARG A 290 8.55 -1.12 -8.54
CA ARG A 290 7.65 -2.30 -8.49
C ARG A 290 7.64 -3.04 -9.82
N ILE A 291 7.48 -2.29 -10.92
CA ILE A 291 7.58 -2.84 -12.30
C ILE A 291 8.92 -3.57 -12.45
N ARG A 292 9.98 -2.97 -11.92
CA ARG A 292 11.33 -3.57 -11.95
C ARG A 292 11.43 -4.88 -11.17
N ARG A 293 10.91 -4.93 -9.96
CA ARG A 293 11.07 -6.09 -9.08
C ARG A 293 10.19 -7.28 -9.45
N CYS A 294 9.09 -7.04 -10.17
CA CYS A 294 8.06 -8.06 -10.41
C CYS A 294 7.59 -8.07 -11.88
N PRO A 295 8.47 -8.39 -12.84
CA PRO A 295 8.11 -8.42 -14.27
C PRO A 295 7.00 -9.43 -14.57
N GLU A 296 6.96 -10.57 -13.87
CA GLU A 296 5.88 -11.55 -14.03
C GLU A 296 4.51 -11.00 -13.62
N SER A 297 4.45 -10.18 -12.57
CA SER A 297 3.22 -9.52 -12.14
C SER A 297 2.74 -8.51 -13.17
N VAL A 298 3.67 -7.81 -13.85
CA VAL A 298 3.35 -6.93 -14.97
C VAL A 298 2.71 -7.75 -16.09
N SER A 299 3.40 -8.79 -16.58
CA SER A 299 2.88 -9.65 -17.66
C SER A 299 1.52 -10.28 -17.33
N ARG A 300 1.28 -10.62 -16.06
CA ARG A 300 0.03 -11.25 -15.62
C ARG A 300 -1.13 -10.27 -15.48
N HIS A 301 -0.91 -9.11 -14.86
CA HIS A 301 -2.01 -8.23 -14.41
C HIS A 301 -2.19 -6.99 -15.25
N ASP A 302 -1.12 -6.48 -15.85
CA ASP A 302 -1.14 -5.32 -16.73
C ASP A 302 -0.17 -5.57 -17.89
N PRO A 303 -0.48 -6.56 -18.75
CA PRO A 303 0.33 -6.82 -19.91
C PRO A 303 0.45 -5.51 -20.67
N ASP A 304 1.67 -5.25 -21.06
CA ASP A 304 2.02 -4.05 -21.79
C ASP A 304 1.84 -2.72 -21.04
N LEU A 305 1.68 -2.75 -19.71
CA LEU A 305 1.43 -1.58 -18.86
C LEU A 305 0.29 -0.68 -19.37
N ILE A 306 -0.67 -1.24 -20.11
CA ILE A 306 -1.75 -0.48 -20.75
C ILE A 306 -2.59 0.23 -19.70
N LYS A 307 -2.98 -0.45 -18.62
CA LYS A 307 -3.81 0.12 -17.56
C LYS A 307 -3.06 1.23 -16.82
N LEU A 308 -1.78 1.00 -16.51
CA LEU A 308 -0.93 2.03 -15.93
C LEU A 308 -0.85 3.27 -16.83
N MET A 309 -0.75 3.09 -18.15
CA MET A 309 -0.67 4.21 -19.10
C MET A 309 -1.99 4.94 -19.28
N VAL A 310 -3.10 4.22 -19.35
CA VAL A 310 -4.46 4.80 -19.35
C VAL A 310 -4.68 5.65 -18.09
N ARG A 311 -4.32 5.12 -16.91
CA ARG A 311 -4.39 5.86 -15.64
C ARG A 311 -3.51 7.11 -15.65
N HIS A 312 -2.26 6.97 -16.12
CA HIS A 312 -1.33 8.09 -16.21
C HIS A 312 -1.90 9.22 -17.08
N TRP A 313 -2.41 8.88 -18.27
CA TRP A 313 -3.06 9.84 -19.17
C TRP A 313 -4.35 10.43 -18.60
N HIS A 314 -5.14 9.65 -17.87
CA HIS A 314 -6.30 10.17 -17.16
C HIS A 314 -5.91 11.25 -16.14
N HIS A 315 -4.91 10.99 -15.29
CA HIS A 315 -4.42 11.99 -14.34
C HIS A 315 -3.81 13.21 -15.04
N TRP A 316 -3.12 12.99 -16.16
CA TRP A 316 -2.62 14.05 -17.02
C TRP A 316 -3.76 14.91 -17.58
N ASN A 317 -4.85 14.33 -18.08
CA ASN A 317 -6.01 15.07 -18.58
C ASN A 317 -6.67 15.90 -17.47
N LEU A 318 -6.85 15.33 -16.27
CA LEU A 318 -7.31 16.10 -15.09
C LEU A 318 -6.40 17.32 -14.84
N TYR A 319 -5.08 17.15 -15.04
CA TYR A 319 -4.10 18.23 -14.89
C TYR A 319 -4.04 19.20 -16.08
N VAL A 320 -4.35 18.78 -17.31
CA VAL A 320 -4.18 19.58 -18.53
C VAL A 320 -5.46 20.25 -19.00
N ASP A 321 -6.60 19.57 -18.98
CA ASP A 321 -7.88 20.21 -19.31
C ASP A 321 -8.19 21.33 -18.33
N SER A 322 -7.71 21.20 -17.09
CA SER A 322 -7.77 22.28 -16.14
C SER A 322 -7.04 23.56 -16.60
N ARG A 323 -6.12 23.52 -17.60
CA ARG A 323 -5.35 24.67 -18.15
C ARG A 323 -6.25 25.68 -18.87
N HIS A 324 -7.45 25.29 -19.28
CA HIS A 324 -8.29 26.07 -20.19
C HIS A 324 -9.61 26.59 -19.58
N GLY A 325 -9.78 26.56 -18.25
CA GLY A 325 -11.01 27.06 -17.59
C GLY A 325 -10.90 27.26 -16.06
N TRP A 326 -12.06 27.39 -15.40
CA TRP A 326 -12.26 27.63 -13.94
C TRP A 326 -11.41 26.72 -13.02
N ASP A 327 -10.95 25.59 -13.52
CA ASP A 327 -10.02 24.66 -12.84
C ASP A 327 -8.61 25.23 -12.55
N ARG A 328 -8.27 26.42 -13.05
CA ARG A 328 -7.04 27.11 -12.63
C ARG A 328 -7.04 27.39 -11.12
N PHE A 329 -8.20 27.61 -10.50
CA PHE A 329 -8.36 27.76 -9.05
C PHE A 329 -8.17 26.44 -8.28
N LEU A 330 -8.72 25.33 -8.80
CA LEU A 330 -8.56 23.98 -8.22
C LEU A 330 -7.09 23.54 -8.18
N ARG A 331 -6.26 23.99 -9.14
CA ARG A 331 -4.81 23.73 -9.16
C ARG A 331 -4.00 24.57 -8.19
N ALA A 332 -4.34 25.84 -7.98
CA ALA A 332 -3.52 26.74 -7.17
C ALA A 332 -3.39 26.26 -5.72
N TYR A 333 -4.37 25.48 -5.23
CA TYR A 333 -4.40 25.04 -3.83
C TYR A 333 -4.72 23.56 -3.60
N TRP A 334 -5.08 22.77 -4.63
CA TRP A 334 -5.62 21.41 -4.49
C TRP A 334 -6.51 21.29 -3.23
N ASP A 335 -7.49 22.19 -3.16
CA ASP A 335 -8.36 22.33 -1.99
C ASP A 335 -9.20 21.06 -1.85
N VAL A 336 -8.81 20.18 -0.91
CA VAL A 336 -9.42 18.86 -0.70
C VAL A 336 -10.93 18.96 -0.52
N PRO A 337 -11.47 19.83 0.36
CA PRO A 337 -12.89 20.11 0.43
C PRO A 337 -13.56 20.39 -0.92
N LEU A 338 -12.93 21.19 -1.78
CA LEU A 338 -13.48 21.57 -3.07
C LEU A 338 -13.49 20.38 -4.05
N TRP A 339 -12.40 19.61 -4.10
CA TRP A 339 -12.33 18.37 -4.90
C TRP A 339 -13.33 17.31 -4.44
N GLU A 340 -13.51 17.15 -3.12
CA GLU A 340 -14.51 16.23 -2.56
C GLU A 340 -15.95 16.68 -2.85
N GLN A 341 -16.18 17.99 -3.04
CA GLN A 341 -17.46 18.53 -3.49
C GLN A 341 -17.71 18.28 -4.97
N PHE A 342 -16.70 18.50 -5.84
CA PHE A 342 -16.81 18.28 -7.28
C PHE A 342 -16.91 16.79 -7.64
N TYR A 343 -16.16 15.94 -6.94
CA TYR A 343 -16.14 14.50 -7.10
C TYR A 343 -16.74 13.84 -5.86
N ALA A 344 -18.00 14.15 -5.57
CA ALA A 344 -18.73 13.61 -4.43
C ALA A 344 -18.80 12.06 -4.42
N ASP A 345 -18.77 11.44 -5.59
CA ASP A 345 -18.71 9.98 -5.71
C ASP A 345 -17.30 9.43 -6.02
N GLY A 346 -16.31 10.31 -6.01
CA GLY A 346 -14.94 10.01 -6.44
C GLY A 346 -14.76 10.04 -7.96
N LEU A 347 -13.67 9.45 -8.44
CA LEU A 347 -13.39 9.35 -9.87
C LEU A 347 -14.06 8.11 -10.49
N PRO A 348 -14.65 8.21 -11.70
CA PRO A 348 -15.20 7.05 -12.38
C PRO A 348 -14.09 6.04 -12.75
N PRO A 349 -14.46 4.79 -13.13
CA PRO A 349 -13.49 3.84 -13.67
C PRO A 349 -12.76 4.42 -14.89
N PHE A 350 -11.49 4.06 -15.09
CA PHE A 350 -10.69 4.49 -16.23
C PHE A 350 -10.77 3.43 -17.32
N THR A 351 -11.50 3.73 -18.38
CA THR A 351 -11.62 2.86 -19.55
C THR A 351 -11.03 3.59 -20.76
N PRO A 352 -10.53 2.87 -21.77
CA PRO A 352 -10.15 3.48 -23.04
C PRO A 352 -11.20 4.48 -23.53
N ASP A 353 -12.49 4.12 -23.47
CA ASP A 353 -13.57 4.95 -24.00
C ASP A 353 -13.79 6.28 -23.26
N ASN A 354 -13.37 6.39 -21.99
CA ASN A 354 -13.60 7.59 -21.18
C ASN A 354 -12.34 8.40 -20.87
N VAL A 355 -11.16 7.88 -21.20
CA VAL A 355 -9.92 8.63 -21.10
C VAL A 355 -9.71 9.40 -22.40
N TYR A 356 -9.86 10.72 -22.35
CA TYR A 356 -9.64 11.58 -23.51
C TYR A 356 -8.24 11.35 -24.10
N ASN A 357 -8.16 11.23 -25.43
CA ASN A 357 -6.90 10.90 -26.13
C ASN A 357 -6.21 9.61 -25.63
N TYR A 358 -6.93 8.61 -25.08
CA TYR A 358 -6.28 7.38 -24.62
C TYR A 358 -5.48 6.65 -25.72
N TRP A 359 -5.84 6.82 -27.00
CA TRP A 359 -5.08 6.23 -28.10
C TRP A 359 -3.66 6.81 -28.18
N LYS A 360 -3.40 7.97 -27.56
CA LYS A 360 -2.05 8.50 -27.29
C LYS A 360 -1.34 7.82 -26.12
N ALA A 361 -2.07 7.10 -25.27
CA ALA A 361 -1.54 6.28 -24.19
C ALA A 361 -1.07 4.90 -24.62
N VAL A 362 -1.43 4.45 -25.83
CA VAL A 362 -1.25 3.06 -26.27
C VAL A 362 0.02 2.94 -27.12
N PRO A 363 1.04 2.18 -26.69
CA PRO A 363 2.30 2.10 -27.42
C PRO A 363 2.27 1.34 -28.74
N THR A 364 1.21 0.58 -28.98
CA THR A 364 0.99 -0.11 -30.25
C THR A 364 0.33 0.78 -31.30
N ASN A 365 0.00 2.04 -30.98
CA ASN A 365 -0.60 2.97 -31.94
C ASN A 365 0.47 3.52 -32.92
N PRO A 366 0.34 3.27 -34.25
CA PRO A 366 1.31 3.74 -35.25
C PRO A 366 1.35 5.26 -35.41
N ASP A 367 0.29 5.99 -35.04
CA ASP A 367 0.28 7.45 -35.03
C ASP A 367 1.03 8.04 -33.81
N HIS A 368 1.52 7.16 -32.92
CA HIS A 368 2.21 7.53 -31.70
C HIS A 368 3.73 7.41 -31.85
N GLY A 369 4.32 8.37 -32.55
CA GLY A 369 5.77 8.56 -32.63
C GLY A 369 6.24 9.70 -31.73
N TRP A 370 7.31 9.48 -30.96
CA TRP A 370 8.10 10.56 -30.37
C TRP A 370 8.72 11.40 -31.50
N THR A 371 7.97 12.39 -32.00
CA THR A 371 8.42 13.21 -33.14
C THR A 371 9.12 14.49 -32.71
N ASN A 372 9.12 14.87 -31.43
CA ASN A 372 9.77 16.12 -31.03
C ASN A 372 10.15 16.27 -29.54
N ARG A 373 11.24 17.01 -29.29
CA ARG A 373 11.80 17.39 -27.97
C ARG A 373 10.79 18.08 -27.03
N GLY A 374 9.82 18.82 -27.57
CA GLY A 374 8.83 19.54 -26.78
C GLY A 374 7.91 18.64 -25.95
N TRP A 375 7.66 17.40 -26.40
CA TRP A 375 6.83 16.45 -25.68
C TRP A 375 7.45 16.00 -24.36
N PHE A 376 8.78 15.99 -24.24
CA PHE A 376 9.47 15.69 -22.98
C PHE A 376 9.29 16.79 -21.93
N GLU A 377 9.42 18.05 -22.35
CA GLU A 377 9.26 19.22 -21.49
C GLU A 377 7.82 19.36 -20.98
N ASP A 378 6.86 18.86 -21.77
CA ASP A 378 5.47 18.78 -21.40
C ASP A 378 5.18 17.56 -20.51
N CYS A 379 5.51 16.33 -20.93
CA CYS A 379 5.02 15.07 -20.33
C CYS A 379 5.81 14.57 -19.10
N GLY A 380 7.05 15.03 -18.91
CA GLY A 380 7.85 14.74 -17.71
C GLY A 380 8.60 13.40 -17.72
N GLU A 381 9.47 13.22 -16.71
CA GLU A 381 10.46 12.13 -16.64
C GLU A 381 9.83 10.72 -16.45
N PHE A 382 8.69 10.64 -15.75
CA PHE A 382 8.02 9.36 -15.45
C PHE A 382 7.42 8.71 -16.70
N GLU A 383 6.72 9.49 -17.52
CA GLU A 383 6.12 9.01 -18.77
C GLU A 383 7.21 8.44 -19.67
N PHE A 384 8.29 9.20 -19.88
CA PHE A 384 9.45 8.77 -20.66
C PHE A 384 10.02 7.42 -20.17
N CYS A 385 10.12 7.23 -18.85
CA CYS A 385 10.64 6.00 -18.27
C CYS A 385 9.77 4.78 -18.60
N LEU A 386 8.44 4.93 -18.52
CA LEU A 386 7.52 3.85 -18.89
C LEU A 386 7.66 3.51 -20.37
N TRP A 387 7.60 4.51 -21.25
CA TRP A 387 7.74 4.30 -22.69
C TRP A 387 9.07 3.65 -23.09
N SER A 388 10.18 4.09 -22.49
CA SER A 388 11.50 3.49 -22.72
C SER A 388 11.55 2.01 -22.33
N TYR A 389 10.85 1.63 -21.25
CA TYR A 389 10.71 0.24 -20.85
C TYR A 389 9.89 -0.57 -21.88
N LEU A 390 8.76 -0.04 -22.35
CA LEU A 390 7.87 -0.71 -23.31
C LEU A 390 8.55 -0.92 -24.67
N HIS A 391 9.18 0.10 -25.23
CA HIS A 391 9.87 0.00 -26.52
C HIS A 391 10.97 -1.08 -26.52
N ARG A 392 11.75 -1.19 -25.43
CA ARG A 392 12.82 -2.19 -25.34
C ARG A 392 12.33 -3.62 -25.21
N ASN A 393 11.20 -3.82 -24.54
CA ASN A 393 10.67 -5.16 -24.30
C ASN A 393 9.80 -5.68 -25.45
N TRP A 394 9.39 -4.81 -26.38
CA TRP A 394 8.55 -5.20 -27.54
C TRP A 394 9.23 -5.08 -28.90
N GLY A 395 10.55 -4.90 -28.94
CA GLY A 395 11.30 -4.89 -30.19
C GLY A 395 10.89 -3.77 -31.17
N GLN A 396 10.29 -2.68 -30.70
CA GLN A 396 9.95 -1.55 -31.56
C GLN A 396 11.22 -0.75 -31.89
N GLU A 397 11.62 -0.74 -33.17
CA GLU A 397 12.82 -0.05 -33.70
C GLU A 397 12.70 1.50 -33.74
N SER A 398 11.59 2.05 -33.25
CA SER A 398 11.07 3.36 -33.66
C SER A 398 11.61 4.58 -32.88
N VAL A 399 12.40 4.40 -31.82
CA VAL A 399 12.99 5.57 -31.16
C VAL A 399 14.34 5.89 -31.80
N GLU A 400 14.36 6.89 -32.70
CA GLU A 400 15.59 7.45 -33.29
C GLU A 400 16.57 8.03 -32.25
N PHE A 401 16.08 8.25 -31.01
CA PHE A 401 16.78 8.93 -29.94
C PHE A 401 16.93 8.04 -28.70
N ARG A 402 18.18 7.78 -28.30
CA ARG A 402 18.48 7.01 -27.09
C ARG A 402 18.87 7.97 -25.96
N TRP A 403 18.08 8.03 -24.89
CA TRP A 403 18.46 8.78 -23.69
C TRP A 403 19.07 7.84 -22.65
N ARG A 404 20.40 7.85 -22.55
CA ARG A 404 21.14 6.91 -21.68
C ARG A 404 21.01 7.20 -20.18
N ASN A 405 20.49 8.36 -19.77
CA ASN A 405 20.21 8.64 -18.35
C ASN A 405 19.06 7.83 -17.77
N PHE A 406 18.06 7.50 -18.58
CA PHE A 406 17.04 6.52 -18.20
C PHE A 406 17.72 5.23 -17.72
N GLU A 407 18.76 4.80 -18.42
CA GLU A 407 19.51 3.60 -18.04
C GLU A 407 20.10 3.75 -16.64
N ARG A 408 20.51 4.93 -16.15
CA ARG A 408 21.00 5.06 -14.76
C ARG A 408 19.97 4.65 -13.71
N TYR A 409 18.68 4.88 -13.95
CA TYR A 409 17.62 4.44 -13.03
C TYR A 409 17.32 2.92 -13.12
N TRP A 410 17.77 2.27 -14.20
CA TRP A 410 17.43 0.89 -14.56
C TRP A 410 18.66 -0.05 -14.72
N CYS A 411 19.90 0.45 -14.79
CA CYS A 411 21.08 -0.25 -15.32
C CYS A 411 21.75 -1.19 -14.34
N THR A 412 21.64 -0.95 -13.02
CA THR A 412 22.12 -1.92 -12.03
C THR A 412 21.47 -3.31 -12.20
N ASP A 413 20.27 -3.41 -12.81
CA ASP A 413 19.58 -4.67 -13.10
C ASP A 413 19.24 -4.87 -14.59
N CYS A 414 19.82 -4.13 -15.54
CA CYS A 414 19.47 -4.31 -16.96
C CYS A 414 19.72 -5.74 -17.48
N ARG A 415 20.56 -6.52 -16.78
CA ARG A 415 20.83 -7.95 -17.06
C ARG A 415 19.86 -8.93 -16.39
N HIS A 416 19.06 -8.49 -15.41
CA HIS A 416 18.14 -9.34 -14.63
C HIS A 416 16.66 -9.11 -14.95
N MET A 417 16.33 -8.00 -15.60
CA MET A 417 14.95 -7.62 -15.94
C MET A 417 14.47 -8.06 -17.31
N GLY A 418 15.23 -8.90 -18.02
CA GLY A 418 14.80 -9.43 -19.31
C GLY A 418 14.69 -8.37 -20.42
N PHE A 419 15.39 -7.23 -20.33
CA PHE A 419 15.57 -6.38 -21.50
C PHE A 419 16.25 -7.21 -22.59
N GLN A 420 15.64 -7.31 -23.78
CA GLN A 420 16.20 -8.07 -24.90
C GLN A 420 17.57 -7.51 -25.36
N ALA A 421 17.91 -6.26 -25.01
CA ALA A 421 19.21 -5.64 -25.27
C ALA A 421 19.73 -4.83 -24.05
N GLY A 422 20.98 -5.11 -23.66
CA GLY A 422 21.63 -4.67 -22.41
C GLY A 422 21.94 -3.17 -22.30
N CYS A 423 22.23 -2.72 -21.08
CA CYS A 423 22.81 -1.39 -20.85
C CYS A 423 24.31 -1.44 -21.24
N ASP A 424 24.78 -0.42 -21.95
CA ASP A 424 26.10 -0.39 -22.58
C ASP A 424 27.20 -0.10 -21.55
N GLY A 425 27.37 -0.93 -20.50
CA GLY A 425 28.52 -0.97 -19.58
C GLY A 425 28.84 0.27 -18.70
N ASP A 426 28.46 1.46 -19.15
CA ASP A 426 28.98 2.77 -18.74
C ASP A 426 27.85 3.73 -18.33
N CYS A 427 26.64 3.21 -18.10
CA CYS A 427 25.43 4.00 -17.89
C CYS A 427 25.43 4.87 -16.63
N GLU A 428 26.35 4.60 -15.71
CA GLU A 428 26.54 5.37 -14.49
C GLU A 428 27.38 6.65 -14.69
N GLN A 429 28.08 6.78 -15.83
CA GLN A 429 28.99 7.89 -16.11
C GLN A 429 28.35 9.05 -16.90
N PHE A 430 27.09 8.91 -17.35
CA PHE A 430 26.43 9.90 -18.21
C PHE A 430 25.87 11.12 -17.44
N ARG A 431 25.94 12.29 -18.07
CA ARG A 431 25.39 13.57 -17.59
C ARG A 431 23.93 13.73 -18.03
N LEU A 432 23.17 14.58 -17.33
CA LEU A 432 21.72 14.81 -17.47
C LEU A 432 21.22 15.05 -18.93
N PHE A 433 22.11 15.44 -19.86
CA PHE A 433 21.77 15.78 -21.24
C PHE A 433 22.67 15.09 -22.29
N ASP A 434 23.15 13.87 -22.04
CA ASP A 434 23.87 13.13 -23.07
C ASP A 434 22.91 12.52 -24.10
N TRP A 435 23.01 12.99 -25.36
CA TRP A 435 22.19 12.60 -26.51
C TRP A 435 23.06 11.93 -27.58
N LEU A 436 22.59 10.84 -28.19
CA LEU A 436 23.22 10.25 -29.37
C LEU A 436 22.20 10.10 -30.51
N PRO A 437 22.51 10.58 -31.73
CA PRO A 437 21.82 10.14 -32.93
C PRO A 437 22.14 8.66 -33.20
N LYS A 438 21.24 7.91 -33.86
CA LYS A 438 21.53 6.56 -34.38
C LYS A 438 22.89 6.58 -35.10
N THR A 439 23.89 5.89 -34.57
CA THR A 439 24.99 5.42 -35.41
C THR A 439 24.40 4.38 -36.33
N SER A 440 24.42 4.66 -37.63
CA SER A 440 24.10 3.70 -38.68
C SER A 440 24.80 2.39 -38.38
N SER A 441 24.04 1.34 -38.07
CA SER A 441 24.51 -0.03 -37.99
C SER A 441 25.16 -0.38 -39.33
N LYS A 442 26.49 -0.29 -39.40
CA LYS A 442 27.25 -1.06 -40.37
C LYS A 442 27.09 -2.51 -39.97
N TRP A 443 26.32 -3.22 -40.79
CA TRP A 443 26.36 -4.67 -40.92
C TRP A 443 27.81 -5.15 -40.87
N PHE A 444 28.13 -5.97 -39.88
CA PHE A 444 29.27 -6.87 -39.97
C PHE A 444 28.70 -8.28 -40.09
N LEU A 445 29.11 -8.92 -41.19
CA LEU A 445 28.85 -10.31 -41.59
C LEU A 445 29.25 -11.31 -40.51
#